data_AF-F0YMP6-F1
#
_entry.id   AF-F0YMP6-F1
#
_cell.length_a   1.000
_cell.length_b   1.000
_cell.length_c   1.000
_cell.angle_alpha   90.00
_cell.angle_beta   90.00
_cell.angle_gamma   90.00
#
_symmetry.space_group_name_H-M   'P 1'
#
loop_
_entity.id
_entity.type
_entity.pdbx_description
1 polymer ?
#
loop_
_entity_poly.entity_id
_entity_poly.type
_entity_poly.pdbx_seq_one_letter_code
_entity_poly.pdbx_strand_id
1 'polypeptide(L)' 'GWRPRRTVVLCSWSGEEYGLLGSTAYAELEARGALEHATAYVNVDVAVGGNATLEAAGTQSLDGL' A
#
# COMPACT_ATOMS: atom_id res chain seq x y z
N GLY A 1 -17.52 -15.81 -12.42
CA GLY A 1 -16.58 -15.67 -11.28
C GLY A 1 -16.76 -14.30 -10.64
N TRP A 2 -16.17 -14.08 -9.47
CA TRP A 2 -16.15 -12.77 -8.82
C TRP A 2 -15.27 -11.77 -9.61
N ARG A 3 -15.68 -10.50 -9.65
CA ARG A 3 -14.93 -9.40 -10.28
C ARG A 3 -14.98 -8.18 -9.35
N PRO A 4 -13.82 -7.60 -8.97
CA PRO A 4 -13.81 -6.43 -8.10
C PRO A 4 -14.42 -5.22 -8.80
N ARG A 5 -15.08 -4.37 -8.01
CA ARG A 5 -15.72 -3.13 -8.50
C ARG A 5 -14.70 -2.04 -8.86
N ARG A 6 -13.51 -2.08 -8.25
CA ARG A 6 -12.38 -1.18 -8.53
C ARG A 6 -11.19 -1.99 -9.03
N THR A 7 -10.30 -1.33 -9.75
CA THR A 7 -9.00 -1.91 -10.14
C THR A 7 -8.17 -2.20 -8.89
N VAL A 8 -7.53 -3.36 -8.86
CA VAL A 8 -6.51 -3.71 -7.86
C VAL A 8 -5.16 -3.71 -8.57
N VAL A 9 -4.22 -2.91 -8.06
CA VAL A 9 -2.84 -2.89 -8.54
C VAL A 9 -1.98 -3.57 -7.48
N LEU A 10 -1.21 -4.57 -7.87
CA LEU A 10 -0.28 -5.26 -7.01
C LEU A 10 1.14 -4.78 -7.32
N CYS A 11 1.85 -4.32 -6.29
CA CYS A 11 3.20 -3.81 -6.43
C CYS A 11 4.14 -4.58 -5.50
N SER A 12 5.33 -4.90 -6.00
CA SER A 12 6.43 -5.46 -5.22
C SER A 12 7.63 -4.53 -5.36
N TRP A 13 7.92 -3.76 -4.32
CA TRP A 13 8.94 -2.72 -4.36
C TRP A 13 10.34 -3.27 -4.06
N SER A 14 11.36 -2.64 -4.66
CA SER A 14 12.78 -2.89 -4.37
C SER A 14 13.41 -1.63 -3.79
N GLY A 15 14.57 -1.76 -3.15
CA GLY A 15 15.28 -0.65 -2.51
C GLY A 15 14.59 -0.09 -1.27
N GLU A 16 13.67 -0.85 -0.67
CA GLU A 16 12.95 -0.48 0.55
C GLU A 16 13.93 -0.23 1.71
N GLU A 17 14.79 -1.21 2.00
CA GLU A 17 15.81 -1.16 3.05
C GLU A 17 16.85 -0.04 2.87
N TYR A 18 16.94 0.54 1.67
CA TYR A 18 17.85 1.64 1.33
C TYR A 18 17.16 3.01 1.35
N GLY A 19 15.96 3.10 1.92
CA GLY A 19 15.19 4.33 2.03
C GLY A 19 13.99 4.40 1.09
N LEU A 20 13.24 3.31 0.97
CA LEU A 20 11.96 3.25 0.25
C LEU A 20 12.07 3.63 -1.23
N LEU A 21 13.21 3.34 -1.86
CA LEU A 21 13.56 3.91 -3.17
C LEU A 21 12.53 3.55 -4.26
N GLY A 22 12.12 2.28 -4.34
CA GLY A 22 11.21 1.83 -5.39
C GLY A 22 9.81 2.42 -5.29
N SER A 23 9.20 2.41 -4.11
CA SER A 23 7.86 2.97 -3.89
C SER A 23 7.87 4.49 -4.02
N THR A 24 8.92 5.16 -3.54
CA THR A 24 9.07 6.62 -3.63
C THR A 24 9.22 7.07 -5.08
N ALA A 25 10.13 6.45 -5.84
CA ALA A 25 10.32 6.79 -7.25
C ALA A 25 9.04 6.55 -8.08
N TYR A 26 8.31 5.46 -7.80
CA TYR A 26 7.01 5.23 -8.44
C TYR A 26 6.01 6.33 -8.10
N ALA A 27 5.94 6.74 -6.82
CA ALA A 27 5.01 7.79 -6.40
C ALA A 27 5.31 9.14 -7.03
N GLU A 28 6.59 9.48 -7.21
CA GLU A 28 7.03 10.70 -7.89
C GLU A 28 6.64 10.69 -9.38
N LEU A 29 6.81 9.55 -10.06
CA LEU A 29 6.48 9.41 -11.49
C LEU A 29 4.97 9.39 -11.74
N GLU A 30 4.20 8.70 -10.90
CA GLU A 30 2.77 8.45 -11.10
C GLU A 30 1.86 9.40 -10.32
N ALA A 31 2.41 10.47 -9.74
CA ALA A 31 1.65 11.44 -8.94
C ALA A 31 0.46 12.07 -9.69
N ARG A 32 0.57 12.22 -11.02
CA ARG A 32 -0.50 12.68 -11.94
C ARG A 32 -0.99 11.58 -12.89
N GLY A 33 -0.66 10.34 -12.57
CA GLY A 33 -1.00 9.15 -13.34
C GLY A 33 -1.87 8.22 -12.50
N ALA A 34 -1.39 7.00 -12.27
CA ALA A 34 -2.15 6.00 -11.52
C ALA A 34 -2.52 6.45 -10.10
N LEU A 35 -1.67 7.24 -9.42
CA LEU A 35 -1.90 7.64 -8.05
C LEU A 35 -2.93 8.77 -7.89
N GLU A 36 -3.19 9.55 -8.93
CA GLU A 36 -4.23 10.59 -8.89
C GLU A 36 -5.64 10.00 -8.63
N HIS A 37 -5.84 8.72 -8.98
CA HIS A 37 -7.09 8.00 -8.78
C HIS A 37 -7.01 6.90 -7.71
N ALA A 38 -5.88 6.79 -6.99
CA ALA A 38 -5.72 5.81 -5.94
C ALA A 38 -6.66 6.11 -4.77
N THR A 39 -7.53 5.17 -4.43
CA THR A 39 -8.46 5.31 -3.29
C THR A 39 -7.77 5.00 -1.96
N ALA A 40 -6.87 4.02 -1.95
CA ALA A 40 -6.12 3.61 -0.77
C ALA A 40 -4.83 2.89 -1.18
N TYR A 41 -3.80 2.97 -0.34
CA TYR A 41 -2.60 2.15 -0.39
C TYR A 41 -2.57 1.26 0.85
N VAL A 42 -2.44 -0.05 0.66
CA VAL A 42 -2.34 -1.02 1.76
C VAL A 42 -0.95 -1.63 1.72
N ASN A 43 -0.17 -1.36 2.77
CA ASN A 43 1.16 -1.94 2.93
C ASN A 43 1.05 -3.35 3.54
N VAL A 44 1.90 -4.28 3.08
CA VAL A 44 1.94 -5.66 3.59
C VAL A 44 3.33 -6.06 4.09
N ASP A 45 4.22 -5.08 4.25
CA ASP A 45 5.53 -5.35 4.84
C ASP A 45 5.39 -5.82 6.29
N VAL A 46 6.20 -6.81 6.66
CA VAL A 46 6.19 -7.51 7.95
C VAL A 46 4.77 -7.87 8.42
N ALA A 47 3.96 -8.47 7.54
CA ALA A 47 2.60 -8.90 7.90
C ALA A 47 2.55 -9.93 9.05
N VAL A 48 3.68 -10.59 9.36
CA VAL A 48 3.83 -11.51 10.49
C VAL A 48 5.10 -11.16 11.26
N GLY A 49 4.95 -10.35 12.32
CA GLY A 49 6.03 -10.01 13.25
C GLY A 49 6.00 -10.76 14.60
N GLY A 50 4.91 -11.48 14.88
CA GLY A 50 4.68 -12.17 16.17
C GLY A 50 3.29 -12.81 16.23
N ASN A 51 2.88 -13.27 17.41
CA ASN A 51 1.59 -13.97 17.60
C ASN A 51 0.77 -13.54 18.83
N ALA A 52 1.19 -12.47 19.53
CA ALA A 52 0.55 -12.04 20.77
C ALA A 52 -0.65 -11.10 20.53
N THR A 53 -0.45 -10.09 19.67
CA THR A 53 -1.42 -9.03 19.41
C THR A 53 -1.37 -8.62 17.94
N LEU A 54 -2.46 -8.02 17.45
CA LEU A 54 -2.48 -7.34 16.16
C LEU A 54 -1.88 -5.93 16.30
N GLU A 55 -0.95 -5.59 15.42
CA GLU A 55 -0.45 -4.23 15.25
C GLU A 55 -0.94 -3.70 13.90
N ALA A 56 -1.56 -2.51 13.91
CA ALA A 56 -2.09 -1.87 12.72
C ALA A 56 -1.93 -0.34 12.83
N ALA A 57 -1.63 0.28 11.70
CA ALA A 57 -1.56 1.73 11.58
C ALA A 57 -2.25 2.16 10.27
N GLY A 58 -2.90 3.31 10.30
CA GLY A 58 -3.62 3.85 9.15
C GLY A 58 -4.12 5.25 9.41
N THR A 59 -4.58 5.93 8.36
CA THR A 59 -5.29 7.20 8.49
C THR A 59 -6.67 6.97 9.09
N GLN A 60 -7.22 7.97 9.79
CA GLN A 60 -8.55 7.88 10.43
C GLN A 60 -9.68 7.51 9.45
N SER A 61 -9.51 7.81 8.16
CA SER A 61 -10.45 7.42 7.10
C SER A 61 -10.65 5.90 6.95
N LEU A 62 -9.76 5.10 7.55
CA LEU A 62 -9.83 3.64 7.56
C LEU A 62 -10.47 3.08 8.84
N ASP A 63 -10.76 3.92 9.83
CA ASP A 63 -11.38 3.50 11.09
C ASP A 63 -12.86 3.11 10.88
N GLY A 64 -13.25 1.95 11.42
CA GLY A 64 -14.62 1.44 11.35
C GLY A 64 -15.09 0.95 9.96
N LEU A 65 -14.18 0.78 8.99
CA LEU A 65 -14.45 0.10 7.72
C LEU A 65 -14.63 -1.42 7.88
#